data_AF-A0A238KSN0-F1
#
_entry.id   AF-A0A238KSN0-F1
#
_cell.length_a   1.000
_cell.length_b   1.000
_cell.length_c   1.000
_cell.angle_alpha   90.00
_cell.angle_beta   90.00
_cell.angle_gamma   90.00
#
_symmetry.space_group_name_H-M   'P 1'
#
loop_
_entity.id
_entity.type
_entity.pdbx_description
1 polymer ?
#
loop_
_entity_poly.entity_id
_entity_poly.type
_entity_poly.pdbx_seq_one_letter_code
_entity_poly.pdbx_strand_id
1 'polypeptide(L)'
;MIVAYTLYFALCLLVLIGLATMIMKIGAALGDCPNTGRAAKAGAISITSGYLAIGFGGCVLIAAIMPALKNLPDAGLFVALGVACIALGMGFSSAATTLREIVARAALQANPPAPQPEPAIEAA
;
A
#
# COMPACT_ATOMS: atom_id res chain seq x y z
N MET A 1 18.38 14.69 -21.58
CA MET A 1 16.94 14.68 -21.23
C MET A 1 16.31 13.28 -21.28
N ILE A 2 16.35 12.55 -22.41
CA ILE A 2 15.80 11.16 -22.48
C ILE A 2 16.37 10.24 -21.39
N VAL A 3 17.69 10.27 -21.17
CA VAL A 3 18.34 9.48 -20.11
C VAL A 3 17.79 9.79 -18.72
N ALA A 4 17.56 11.07 -18.40
CA ALA A 4 17.03 11.49 -17.09
C ALA A 4 15.57 11.04 -16.89
N TYR A 5 14.74 11.11 -17.96
CA TYR A 5 13.36 10.62 -17.92
C TYR A 5 13.29 9.10 -17.74
N THR A 6 14.14 8.34 -18.43
CA THR A 6 14.21 6.89 -18.25
C THR A 6 14.67 6.51 -16.84
N LEU A 7 15.63 7.25 -16.27
CA LEU A 7 16.17 7.01 -14.93
C LEU A 7 15.12 7.33 -13.85
N TYR A 8 14.40 8.45 -14.02
CA TYR A 8 13.26 8.82 -13.19
C TYR A 8 12.20 7.71 -13.17
N PHE A 9 11.75 7.28 -14.34
CA PHE A 9 10.71 6.28 -14.46
C PHE A 9 11.14 4.93 -13.89
N ALA A 10 12.39 4.53 -14.14
CA ALA A 10 12.97 3.31 -13.59
C ALA A 10 13.03 3.37 -12.05
N LEU A 11 13.45 4.50 -11.46
CA LEU A 11 13.50 4.68 -10.01
C LEU A 11 12.11 4.61 -9.38
N CYS A 12 11.12 5.30 -9.96
CA CYS A 12 9.73 5.24 -9.48
C CYS A 12 9.17 3.81 -9.52
N LEU A 13 9.41 3.08 -10.62
CA LEU A 13 9.01 1.67 -10.72
C LEU A 13 9.72 0.79 -9.69
N LEU A 14 11.01 1.01 -9.46
CA LEU A 14 11.78 0.24 -8.49
C LEU A 14 11.23 0.45 -7.08
N VAL A 15 10.92 1.70 -6.71
CA VAL A 15 10.29 2.03 -5.42
C VAL A 15 8.91 1.39 -5.30
N LEU A 16 8.08 1.49 -6.36
CA LEU A 16 6.74 0.93 -6.40
C LEU A 16 6.74 -0.61 -6.27
N ILE A 17 7.62 -1.29 -6.99
CA ILE A 17 7.80 -2.75 -6.89
C ILE A 17 8.35 -3.11 -5.50
N GLY A 18 9.32 -2.35 -4.99
CA GLY A 18 9.87 -2.54 -3.64
C GLY A 18 8.78 -2.48 -2.57
N LEU A 19 7.94 -1.45 -2.58
CA LEU A 19 6.85 -1.30 -1.64
C LEU A 19 5.77 -2.38 -1.83
N ALA A 20 5.42 -2.73 -3.07
CA ALA A 20 4.49 -3.81 -3.38
C ALA A 20 4.98 -5.17 -2.82
N THR A 21 6.27 -5.49 -2.98
CA THR A 21 6.84 -6.72 -2.41
C THR A 21 6.82 -6.70 -0.88
N MET A 22 7.04 -5.55 -0.24
CA MET A 22 6.89 -5.41 1.20
C MET A 22 5.46 -5.68 1.68
N ILE A 23 4.43 -5.19 0.97
CA ILE A 23 3.02 -5.50 1.29
C ILE A 23 2.78 -7.02 1.24
N MET A 24 3.28 -7.69 0.19
CA MET A 24 3.15 -9.15 0.06
C MET A 24 3.88 -9.90 1.17
N LYS A 25 5.07 -9.45 1.58
CA LYS A 25 5.81 -10.04 2.71
C LYS A 25 5.08 -9.85 4.04
N ILE A 26 4.46 -8.69 4.26
CA ILE A 26 3.62 -8.44 5.43
C ILE A 26 2.39 -9.38 5.41
N GLY A 27 1.73 -9.51 4.26
CA GLY A 27 0.60 -10.44 4.09
C GLY A 27 0.97 -11.90 4.34
N ALA A 28 2.16 -12.32 3.90
CA ALA A 28 2.69 -13.65 4.17
C ALA A 28 3.01 -13.87 5.65
N ALA A 29 3.68 -12.91 6.30
CA ALA A 29 4.02 -12.99 7.73
C ALA A 29 2.78 -12.98 8.64
N LEU A 30 1.72 -12.26 8.25
CA LEU A 30 0.43 -12.29 8.95
C LEU A 30 -0.39 -13.57 8.64
N GLY A 31 0.06 -14.35 7.67
CA GLY A 31 -0.63 -15.53 7.15
C GLY A 31 -0.34 -16.85 7.88
N ASP A 32 0.63 -16.87 8.81
CA ASP A 32 1.06 -18.11 9.50
C ASP A 32 -0.02 -18.71 10.43
N CYS A 33 -1.07 -17.95 10.76
CA CYS A 33 -2.20 -18.48 11.50
C CYS A 33 -3.17 -19.26 10.57
N PRO A 34 -3.44 -20.56 10.82
CA PRO A 34 -4.25 -21.40 9.92
C PRO A 34 -5.70 -20.91 9.78
N ASN A 35 -6.23 -20.19 10.76
CA ASN A 35 -7.62 -19.68 10.75
C ASN A 35 -7.74 -18.32 10.02
N THR A 36 -6.72 -17.45 10.10
CA THR A 36 -6.76 -16.09 9.53
C THR A 36 -5.93 -15.93 8.25
N GLY A 37 -5.10 -16.92 7.91
CA GLY A 37 -4.12 -16.80 6.83
C GLY A 37 -4.72 -16.66 5.42
N ARG A 38 -5.90 -17.23 5.18
CA ARG A 38 -6.65 -17.02 3.93
C ARG A 38 -7.09 -15.57 3.76
N ALA A 39 -7.59 -14.94 4.82
CA ALA A 39 -8.01 -13.54 4.80
C ALA A 39 -6.81 -12.59 4.65
N ALA A 40 -5.69 -12.88 5.33
CA ALA A 40 -4.44 -12.12 5.19
C ALA A 40 -3.92 -12.14 3.75
N LYS A 41 -3.88 -13.33 3.11
CA LYS A 41 -3.38 -13.49 1.74
C LYS A 41 -4.31 -12.84 0.70
N ALA A 42 -5.62 -13.02 0.84
CA ALA A 42 -6.60 -12.39 -0.04
C ALA A 42 -6.57 -10.86 0.06
N GLY A 43 -6.48 -10.32 1.29
CA GLY A 43 -6.33 -8.88 1.53
C GLY A 43 -5.03 -8.33 0.93
N ALA A 44 -3.90 -9.02 1.14
CA ALA A 44 -2.61 -8.60 0.59
C ALA A 44 -2.63 -8.54 -0.94
N ILE A 45 -3.16 -9.55 -1.63
CA ILE A 45 -3.23 -9.57 -3.10
C ILE A 45 -4.09 -8.42 -3.63
N SER A 46 -5.25 -8.18 -3.01
CA SER A 46 -6.17 -7.11 -3.42
C SER A 46 -5.56 -5.71 -3.21
N ILE A 47 -4.91 -5.50 -2.06
CA ILE A 47 -4.26 -4.23 -1.74
C ILE A 47 -3.05 -4.00 -2.65
N THR A 48 -2.22 -5.02 -2.87
CA THR A 48 -1.07 -4.93 -3.75
C THR A 48 -1.48 -4.65 -5.19
N SER A 49 -2.54 -5.28 -5.71
CA SER A 49 -3.00 -5.02 -7.08
C SER A 49 -3.50 -3.59 -7.26
N GLY A 50 -4.27 -3.06 -6.30
CA GLY A 50 -4.71 -1.67 -6.29
C GLY A 50 -3.54 -0.69 -6.20
N TYR A 51 -2.58 -0.96 -5.31
CA TYR A 51 -1.38 -0.14 -5.15
C TYR A 51 -0.53 -0.08 -6.42
N LEU A 52 -0.33 -1.23 -7.09
CA LEU A 52 0.38 -1.29 -8.36
C LEU A 52 -0.37 -0.53 -9.46
N ALA A 53 -1.69 -0.71 -9.57
CA ALA A 53 -2.50 -0.05 -10.61
C ALA A 53 -2.47 1.48 -10.45
N ILE A 54 -2.71 1.99 -9.24
CA ILE A 54 -2.74 3.43 -8.95
C ILE A 54 -1.33 4.02 -9.05
N GLY A 55 -0.34 3.37 -8.43
CA GLY A 55 1.03 3.85 -8.44
C GLY A 55 1.64 3.87 -9.84
N PHE A 56 1.36 2.85 -10.67
CA PHE A 56 1.82 2.82 -12.06
C PHE A 56 1.15 3.92 -12.89
N GLY A 57 -0.17 4.10 -12.74
CA GLY A 57 -0.89 5.21 -13.38
C GLY A 57 -0.34 6.58 -13.01
N GLY A 58 0.00 6.79 -11.73
CA GLY A 58 0.65 8.01 -11.25
C GLY A 58 2.03 8.23 -11.89
N CYS A 59 2.86 7.19 -11.97
CA CYS A 59 4.18 7.26 -12.63
C CYS A 59 4.06 7.61 -14.12
N VAL A 60 3.08 7.03 -14.82
CA VAL A 60 2.82 7.29 -16.24
C VAL A 60 2.32 8.72 -16.46
N LEU A 61 1.41 9.22 -15.63
CA LEU A 61 0.92 10.60 -15.72
C LEU A 61 2.04 11.62 -15.54
N ILE A 62 2.92 11.41 -14.56
CA ILE A 62 4.08 12.30 -14.35
C ILE A 62 5.05 12.23 -15.53
N ALA A 63 5.32 11.02 -16.05
CA ALA A 63 6.15 10.86 -17.24
C ALA A 63 5.55 11.54 -18.49
N ALA A 64 4.22 11.50 -18.65
CA ALA A 64 3.51 12.08 -19.78
C ALA A 64 3.53 13.63 -19.76
N ILE A 65 3.55 14.26 -18.58
CA ILE A 65 3.55 15.72 -18.46
C ILE A 65 4.96 16.32 -18.63
N MET A 66 6.02 15.53 -18.36
CA MET A 66 7.41 15.98 -18.47
C MET A 66 7.84 16.57 -19.82
N PRO A 67 7.48 16.04 -21.00
CA PRO A 67 7.84 16.67 -22.28
C PRO A 67 7.21 18.05 -22.48
N ALA A 68 6.08 18.36 -21.81
CA ALA A 68 5.49 19.70 -21.82
C ALA A 68 6.25 20.69 -20.93
N LEU A 69 7.00 20.19 -19.94
CA LEU A 69 7.81 20.96 -18.99
C LEU A 69 9.27 21.15 -19.47
N LYS A 70 9.51 21.05 -20.78
CA LYS A 70 10.84 20.99 -21.43
C LYS A 70 11.82 22.11 -21.07
N ASN A 71 11.34 23.24 -20.54
CA ASN A 71 12.14 24.41 -20.15
C ASN A 71 12.46 24.47 -18.65
N LEU A 72 12.00 23.52 -17.83
CA LEU A 72 12.36 23.53 -16.41
C LEU A 72 13.79 22.99 -16.18
N PRO A 73 14.55 23.59 -15.27
CA PRO A 73 15.86 23.08 -14.86
C PRO A 73 15.74 21.69 -14.24
N ASP A 74 16.79 20.88 -14.33
CA ASP A 74 16.83 19.49 -13.84
C ASP A 74 16.40 19.34 -12.37
N ALA A 75 16.50 20.41 -11.57
CA ALA A 75 15.96 20.50 -10.22
C ALA A 75 14.45 20.16 -10.13
N GLY A 76 13.64 20.53 -11.13
CA GLY A 76 12.21 20.21 -11.16
C GLY A 76 11.93 18.70 -11.24
N LEU A 77 12.83 17.95 -11.89
CA LEU A 77 12.75 16.48 -11.96
C LEU A 77 12.95 15.86 -10.58
N PHE A 78 13.92 16.34 -9.82
CA PHE A 78 14.20 15.85 -8.46
C PHE A 78 13.06 16.16 -7.50
N VAL A 79 12.41 17.33 -7.62
CA VAL A 79 11.21 17.67 -6.84
C VAL A 79 10.05 16.73 -7.19
N ALA A 80 9.79 16.51 -8.48
CA ALA A 80 8.74 15.58 -8.92
C ALA A 80 9.02 14.14 -8.45
N LEU A 81 10.29 13.73 -8.38
CA LEU A 81 10.70 12.43 -7.85
C LEU A 81 10.44 12.35 -6.35
N GLY A 82 10.81 13.38 -5.60
CA GLY A 82 10.53 13.49 -4.17
C GLY A 82 9.03 13.41 -3.87
N VAL A 83 8.21 14.16 -4.61
CA VAL A 83 6.74 14.12 -4.47
C VAL A 83 6.18 12.74 -4.78
N ALA A 84 6.63 12.10 -5.87
CA ALA A 84 6.21 10.74 -6.21
C ALA A 84 6.58 9.74 -5.11
N CYS A 85 7.80 9.80 -4.57
CA CYS A 85 8.24 8.94 -3.47
C CYS A 85 7.41 9.15 -2.19
N ILE A 86 7.10 10.40 -1.84
CA ILE A 86 6.24 10.72 -0.68
C ILE A 86 4.83 10.14 -0.89
N ALA A 87 4.23 10.36 -2.06
CA ALA A 87 2.91 9.83 -2.39
C ALA A 87 2.87 8.30 -2.35
N LEU A 88 3.89 7.63 -2.90
CA LEU A 88 4.04 6.18 -2.85
C LEU A 88 4.22 5.66 -1.42
N GLY A 89 4.99 6.35 -0.59
CA GLY A 89 5.20 5.99 0.82
C GLY A 89 3.94 6.17 1.67
N MET A 90 3.19 7.25 1.44
CA MET A 90 1.89 7.48 2.08
C MET A 90 0.88 6.40 1.69
N GLY A 91 0.78 6.06 0.40
CA GLY A 91 -0.09 4.99 -0.08
C GLY A 91 0.29 3.61 0.45
N PHE A 92 1.59 3.34 0.64
CA PHE A 92 2.05 2.11 1.28
C PHE A 92 1.66 2.05 2.76
N SER A 93 1.77 3.17 3.47
CA SER A 93 1.44 3.24 4.89
C SER A 93 -0.04 2.98 5.14
N SER A 94 -0.94 3.54 4.32
CA SER A 94 -2.38 3.26 4.37
C SER A 94 -2.70 1.82 3.98
N ALA A 95 -2.05 1.28 2.94
CA ALA A 95 -2.19 -0.12 2.56
C ALA A 95 -1.82 -1.09 3.71
N ALA A 96 -0.73 -0.80 4.41
CA ALA A 96 -0.25 -1.63 5.53
C ALA A 96 -1.19 -1.58 6.74
N THR A 97 -1.77 -0.42 7.07
CA THR A 97 -2.75 -0.32 8.16
C THR A 97 -4.04 -1.04 7.83
N THR A 98 -4.56 -0.89 6.61
CA THR A 98 -5.75 -1.62 6.15
C THR A 98 -5.53 -3.13 6.17
N LEU A 99 -4.36 -3.61 5.75
CA LEU A 99 -4.05 -5.04 5.80
C LEU A 99 -4.05 -5.57 7.23
N ARG A 100 -3.46 -4.84 8.18
CA ARG A 100 -3.47 -5.21 9.61
C ARG A 100 -4.89 -5.24 10.18
N GLU A 101 -5.74 -4.28 9.79
CA GLU A 101 -7.13 -4.23 10.22
C GLU A 101 -7.95 -5.42 9.68
N ILE A 102 -7.78 -5.78 8.41
CA ILE A 102 -8.42 -6.96 7.80
C ILE A 102 -8.04 -8.22 8.59
N VAL A 103 -6.75 -8.38 8.93
CA VAL A 103 -6.26 -9.53 9.69
C VAL A 103 -6.81 -9.53 11.12
N ALA A 104 -6.84 -8.39 11.79
CA ALA A 104 -7.40 -8.26 13.14
C ALA A 104 -8.90 -8.61 13.17
N ARG A 105 -9.66 -8.13 12.17
CA ARG A 105 -11.10 -8.47 12.01
C ARG A 105 -11.30 -9.95 11.74
N ALA A 106 -10.48 -10.55 10.87
CA ALA A 106 -10.53 -11.98 10.60
C ALA A 106 -10.22 -12.81 11.86
N ALA A 107 -9.28 -12.37 12.71
CA ALA A 107 -8.98 -13.03 13.98
C ALA A 107 -10.15 -13.01 14.97
N LEU A 108 -10.86 -11.88 15.07
CA LEU A 108 -12.05 -11.76 15.93
C LEU A 108 -13.22 -12.62 15.44
N GLN A 109 -13.40 -12.74 14.12
CA GLN A 109 -14.44 -13.63 13.55
C GLN A 109 -14.10 -15.11 13.75
N ALA A 110 -12.82 -15.46 13.67
CA ALA A 110 -12.29 -16.80 13.89
C ALA A 110 -12.43 -17.29 15.34
N ASN A 111 -12.33 -16.38 16.32
CA ASN A 111 -12.50 -16.68 17.74
C ASN A 111 -13.30 -15.53 18.39
N PRO A 112 -14.64 -15.55 18.29
CA PRO A 112 -15.46 -14.51 18.91
C PRO A 112 -15.26 -14.53 20.42
N PRO A 113 -15.11 -13.36 21.07
CA PRO A 113 -14.99 -13.29 22.52
C PRO A 113 -16.19 -13.97 23.17
N ALA A 114 -15.96 -14.74 24.23
CA ALA A 114 -17.02 -15.40 24.98
C ALA A 114 -18.10 -14.36 25.38
N PRO A 115 -19.40 -14.72 25.34
CA PRO A 115 -20.48 -13.83 25.76
C PRO A 115 -20.13 -13.26 27.13
N GLN A 116 -19.98 -11.93 27.22
CA GLN A 116 -19.85 -11.30 28.53
C GLN A 116 -21.17 -11.54 29.27
N PRO A 117 -21.15 -11.97 30.55
CA PRO A 117 -22.38 -12.09 31.31
C PRO A 117 -23.08 -10.74 31.29
N GLU A 118 -24.28 -10.70 30.69
CA GLU A 118 -25.17 -9.54 30.72
C GLU A 118 -25.24 -9.05 32.17
N PRO A 119 -24.93 -7.77 32.46
CA PRO A 119 -25.07 -7.26 33.80
C PRO A 119 -26.54 -7.41 34.18
N ALA A 120 -26.79 -8.31 35.13
CA ALA A 120 -28.11 -8.50 35.70
C ALA A 120 -28.64 -7.10 36.06
N ILE A 121 -29.70 -6.68 35.36
CA ILE A 121 -30.41 -5.45 35.67
C ILE A 121 -30.94 -5.67 37.08
N GLU A 122 -30.21 -5.15 38.06
CA GLU A 122 -30.57 -5.16 39.47
C GLU A 122 -31.81 -4.28 39.58
N ALA A 123 -32.97 -4.95 39.57
CA ALA A 123 -34.27 -4.32 39.70
C ALA A 123 -34.35 -3.67 41.10
N ALA A 124 -34.20 -2.34 41.11
CA ALA A 124 -34.53 -1.47 42.22
C ALA A 124 -36.02 -1.11 42.22
#